data_AF-A0A328E8G1-F1
#
_entry.id   AF-A0A328E8G1-F1
#
_cell.length_a   1.000
_cell.length_b   1.000
_cell.length_c   1.000
_cell.angle_alpha   90.00
_cell.angle_beta   90.00
_cell.angle_gamma   90.00
#
_symmetry.space_group_name_H-M   'P 1'
#
loop_
_entity.id
_entity.type
_entity.pdbx_description
1 polymer ?
#
loop_
_entity_poly.entity_id
_entity_poly.type
_entity_poly.pdbx_seq_one_letter_code
_entity_poly.pdbx_strand_id
1 'polypeptide(L)' 'MVFMDEHVSTIHATVRKSLVGTFERRIKEGSVYIFAYFGIGISSGYYHTSKHEYRLNFQP' A
#
# COMPACT_ATOMS: atom_id res chain seq x y z
N MET A 1 -3.64 -2.31 2.65
CA MET A 1 -3.61 -0.88 3.03
C MET A 1 -3.89 -0.06 1.77
N VAL A 2 -4.42 1.15 1.91
CA VAL A 2 -4.67 2.07 0.79
C VAL A 2 -4.01 3.39 1.13
N PHE A 3 -3.20 3.91 0.22
CA PHE A 3 -2.55 5.21 0.37
C PHE A 3 -3.10 6.18 -0.67
N MET A 4 -3.07 7.47 -0.35
CA MET A 4 -3.52 8.55 -1.23
C MET A 4 -2.39 9.57 -1.37
N ASP A 5 -2.18 10.07 -2.59
CA ASP A 5 -1.24 11.15 -2.88
C ASP A 5 -1.93 12.53 -2.89
N GLU A 6 -1.15 13.56 -3.20
CA GLU A 6 -1.62 14.96 -3.30
C GLU A 6 -2.61 15.21 -4.44
N HIS A 7 -2.70 14.30 -5.42
CA HIS A 7 -3.66 14.37 -6.52
C HIS A 7 -4.94 13.58 -6.23
N VAL A 8 -5.16 13.16 -4.98
CA VAL A 8 -6.32 12.35 -4.55
C VAL A 8 -6.34 10.99 -5.26
N SER A 9 -5.20 10.56 -5.80
CA SER A 9 -5.06 9.24 -6.43
C SER A 9 -4.74 8.22 -5.35
N THR A 10 -5.51 7.14 -5.32
CA THR A 10 -5.31 6.07 -4.34
C THR A 10 -4.51 4.93 -4.94
N ILE A 11 -3.67 4.29 -4.13
CA ILE A 11 -2.94 3.07 -4.51
C ILE A 11 -3.05 2.02 -3.43
N HIS A 12 -3.21 0.76 -3.86
CA HIS A 12 -3.18 -0.39 -2.98
C HIS A 12 -1.78 -0.71 -2.50
N ALA A 13 -1.69 -1.23 -1.28
CA ALA A 13 -0.48 -1.81 -0.74
C ALA A 13 -0.75 -3.14 -0.03
N THR A 14 0.02 -4.15 -0.39
CA THR A 14 0.08 -5.44 0.29
C THR A 14 1.35 -5.54 1.13
N VAL A 15 1.25 -6.21 2.27
CA VAL A 15 2.39 -6.49 3.15
C VAL A 15 2.42 -7.99 3.44
N ARG A 16 3.62 -8.59 3.41
CA ARG A 16 3.79 -10.00 3.79
C ARG A 16 3.31 -10.21 5.23
N LYS A 17 2.64 -11.33 5.50
CA LYS A 17 2.06 -11.65 6.82
C LYS A 17 3.04 -11.47 7.99
N SER A 18 4.32 -11.82 7.80
CA SER A 18 5.38 -11.67 8.82
C SER A 18 5.70 -10.21 9.20
N LEU A 19 5.31 -9.24 8.37
CA LEU A 19 5.59 -7.82 8.56
C LEU A 19 4.37 -7.03 9.05
N VAL A 20 3.17 -7.64 9.12
CA VAL A 20 1.92 -6.95 9.50
C VAL A 20 2.06 -6.21 10.83
N GLY A 21 2.51 -6.87 11.90
CA GLY A 21 2.66 -6.23 13.22
C GLY A 21 3.78 -5.17 13.30
N THR A 22 4.65 -5.08 12.30
CA THR A 22 5.61 -3.97 12.17
C THR A 22 4.93 -2.77 11.51
N PHE A 23 4.18 -3.01 10.43
CA PHE A 23 3.46 -1.97 9.70
C PHE A 23 2.34 -1.36 10.54
N GLU A 24 1.55 -2.17 11.26
CA GLU A 24 0.48 -1.69 12.16
C GLU A 24 0.98 -0.74 13.25
N ARG A 25 2.22 -0.93 13.74
CA ARG A 25 2.82 -0.03 14.75
C ARG A 25 3.41 1.24 14.17
N ARG A 26 3.84 1.21 12.91
CA ARG A 26 4.58 2.32 12.28
C ARG A 26 3.69 3.23 11.44
N ILE A 27 2.61 2.68 10.89
CA ILE A 27 1.70 3.39 10.01
C ILE A 27 0.42 3.70 10.77
N LYS A 28 0.06 4.98 10.78
CA LYS A 28 -1.15 5.51 11.38
C LYS A 28 -2.00 6.16 10.30
N GLU A 29 -3.30 5.90 10.33
CA GLU A 29 -4.26 6.51 9.44
C GLU A 29 -4.24 8.06 9.57
N GLY A 30 -4.43 8.75 8.44
CA GLY A 30 -4.38 10.21 8.36
C GLY A 30 -2.97 10.83 8.42
N SER A 31 -1.92 10.01 8.55
CA SER A 31 -0.52 10.48 8.54
C SER A 31 0.11 10.34 7.16
N VAL A 32 1.08 11.20 6.86
CA VAL A 32 1.82 11.21 5.58
C VAL A 32 3.16 10.50 5.75
N TYR A 33 3.54 9.68 4.77
CA TYR A 33 4.75 8.88 4.79
C TYR A 33 5.46 8.92 3.43
N ILE A 34 6.79 8.77 3.48
CA ILE A 34 7.59 8.44 2.30
C ILE A 34 7.88 6.95 2.35
N PHE A 35 7.47 6.21 1.33
CA PHE A 35 7.81 4.80 1.16
C PHE A 35 8.97 4.65 0.18
N ALA A 36 9.91 3.77 0.50
CA ALA A 36 11.02 3.40 -0.37
C ALA A 36 11.25 1.88 -0.29
N TYR A 37 11.97 1.34 -1.27
CA TYR A 37 12.35 -0.08 -1.33
C TYR A 37 11.15 -1.06 -1.25
N PHE A 38 10.13 -0.80 -2.06
CA PHE A 38 8.99 -1.68 -2.23
C PHE A 38 9.02 -2.34 -3.61
N GLY A 39 8.37 -3.51 -3.73
CA GLY A 39 8.06 -4.10 -5.01
C GLY A 39 6.80 -3.51 -5.62
N ILE A 40 6.64 -3.67 -6.94
CA ILE A 40 5.41 -3.38 -7.67
C ILE A 40 4.72 -4.68 -8.05
N GLY A 41 3.41 -4.76 -7.84
CA GLY A 41 2.56 -5.83 -8.35
C GLY A 41 1.42 -5.29 -9.20
N ILE A 42 0.84 -6.14 -10.04
CA ILE A 42 -0.39 -5.81 -10.79
C ILE A 42 -1.57 -5.85 -9.82
N SER A 43 -2.42 -4.83 -9.89
CA SER A 43 -3.72 -4.81 -9.22
C SER A 43 -4.66 -5.76 -9.98
N SER A 44 -4.71 -7.02 -9.54
CA SER A 44 -5.62 -8.04 -10.09
C SER A 44 -6.74 -8.39 -9.10
N GLY A 45 -7.91 -8.78 -9.61
CA GLY A 45 -9.08 -9.19 -8.84
C GLY A 45 -10.33 -8.35 -9.13
N TYR A 46 -11.50 -8.80 -8.68
CA TYR A 46 -12.78 -8.13 -8.96
C TYR A 46 -13.13 -7.01 -7.96
N TYR A 47 -12.46 -6.97 -6.81
CA TYR A 47 -12.71 -5.98 -5.76
C TYR A 47 -11.63 -4.90 -5.77
N HIS A 48 -11.99 -3.72 -6.26
CA HIS A 48 -11.08 -2.59 -6.41
C HIS A 48 -11.38 -1.50 -5.40
N THR A 49 -10.51 -1.38 -4.41
CA THR A 49 -10.53 -0.27 -3.45
C THR A 49 -9.73 0.96 -3.96
N SER A 50 -9.11 0.84 -5.15
CA SER A 50 -8.43 1.90 -5.92
C SER A 50 -8.48 1.50 -7.41
N LYS A 51 -8.46 2.50 -8.31
CA LYS A 51 -8.43 2.32 -9.78
C LYS A 51 -7.02 2.13 -10.35
N HIS A 52 -5.99 2.19 -9.51
CA HIS A 52 -4.61 2.16 -9.97
C HIS A 52 -4.23 0.75 -10.48
N GLU A 53 -3.66 0.68 -11.69
CA GLU A 53 -3.31 -0.58 -12.36
C GLU A 53 -2.27 -1.41 -11.58
N TYR A 54 -1.48 -0.72 -10.75
CA TYR A 54 -0.45 -1.29 -9.92
C TYR A 54 -0.74 -1.13 -8.43
N ARG A 55 -0.13 -1.99 -7.63
CA ARG A 55 -0.12 -1.95 -6.17
C ARG A 55 1.31 -2.04 -5.63
N LEU A 56 1.54 -1.43 -4.48
CA LEU A 56 2.77 -1.56 -3.71
C LEU A 56 2.82 -2.94 -3.05
N ASN A 57 3.98 -3.57 -3.05
CA ASN A 57 4.21 -4.85 -2.37
C ASN A 57 5.40 -4.73 -1.41
N PHE A 58 5.11 -4.81 -0.11
CA PHE A 58 6.10 -4.81 0.95
C PHE A 58 6.42 -6.24 1.37
N GLN A 59 7.60 -6.70 0.95
CA GLN A 59 8.18 -7.99 1.28
C GLN A 59 9.63 -7.80 1.74
N PRO A 60 10.19 -8.71 2.56
CA PRO A 60 11.60 -8.68 2.94
C PRO A 60 12.53 -8.71 1.74
#